data_AF-A0A498Q1I1-F1
#
_entry.id   AF-A0A498Q1I1-F1
#
_cell.length_a   1.000
_cell.length_b   1.000
_cell.length_c   1.000
_cell.angle_alpha   90.00
_cell.angle_beta   90.00
_cell.angle_gamma   90.00
#
_symmetry.space_group_name_H-M   'P 1'
#
loop_
_entity.id
_entity.type
_entity.pdbx_description
1 polymer ?
#
loop_
_entity_poly.entity_id
_entity_poly.type
_entity_poly.pdbx_seq_one_letter_code
_entity_poly.pdbx_strand_id
1 'polypeptide(L)'
;MLSQVMTGPGDLTDPELLGMTQLLIVSGLDTVAAAIGFSLFELARRPQLRRELAEKPEQIKVFIEEIVRLEPSAPLAARVTTDFVNVGGMTLPLGTPVRLCTAAINRDGSDVISTDNLVMDGKMHRHWGFGGGPHRCLGFPPGTDRTGHRCRRVAQADP
;
A
#
# COMPACT_ATOMS: atom_id res chain seq x y z
N MET A 1 4.38 12.35 -16.24
CA MET A 1 4.67 12.68 -14.83
C MET A 1 6.18 12.85 -14.60
N LEU A 2 7.02 11.82 -14.74
CA LEU A 2 8.47 11.96 -14.55
C LEU A 2 9.10 12.98 -15.51
N SER A 3 8.81 12.89 -16.81
CA SER A 3 9.30 13.87 -17.80
C SER A 3 8.91 15.31 -17.45
N GLN A 4 7.73 15.57 -16.87
CA GLN A 4 7.32 16.92 -16.47
C GLN A 4 8.03 17.41 -15.20
N VAL A 5 8.44 16.51 -14.31
CA VAL A 5 9.30 16.85 -13.16
C VAL A 5 10.72 17.14 -13.63
N MET A 6 11.21 16.37 -14.61
CA MET A 6 12.55 16.55 -15.20
C MET A 6 12.67 17.78 -16.09
N THR A 7 11.59 18.20 -16.77
CA THR A 7 11.58 19.38 -17.66
C THR A 7 10.81 20.56 -17.09
N GLY A 8 10.31 20.44 -15.85
CA GLY A 8 9.61 21.52 -15.17
C GLY A 8 10.58 22.61 -14.71
N PRO A 9 10.10 23.80 -14.35
CA PRO A 9 10.93 24.89 -13.82
C PRO A 9 11.50 24.61 -12.41
N GLY A 10 11.62 23.32 -12.03
CA GLY A 10 11.87 22.89 -10.66
C GLY A 10 13.31 23.08 -10.19
N ASP A 11 13.46 23.43 -8.92
CA ASP A 11 14.71 23.69 -8.19
C ASP A 11 15.51 22.40 -7.84
N LEU A 12 15.37 21.32 -8.61
CA LEU A 12 16.06 20.06 -8.31
C LEU A 12 17.48 20.07 -8.88
N THR A 13 18.44 19.73 -8.04
CA THR A 13 19.83 19.51 -8.43
C THR A 13 19.98 18.19 -9.20
N ASP A 14 21.02 18.06 -10.04
CA ASP A 14 21.30 16.82 -10.78
C ASP A 14 21.32 15.55 -9.88
N PRO A 15 21.92 15.58 -8.67
CA PRO A 15 21.87 14.43 -7.76
C PRO A 15 20.45 14.08 -7.30
N GLU A 16 19.59 15.06 -7.05
CA GLU A 16 18.20 14.82 -6.65
C GLU A 16 17.40 14.22 -7.80
N LEU A 17 17.63 14.70 -9.03
CA LEU A 17 17.00 14.16 -10.23
C LEU A 17 17.38 12.69 -10.48
N LEU A 18 18.67 12.38 -10.32
CA LEU A 18 19.17 11.01 -10.42
C LEU A 18 18.59 10.13 -9.31
N GLY A 19 18.54 10.64 -8.08
CA GLY A 19 17.93 9.93 -6.95
C GLY A 19 16.45 9.62 -7.16
N MET A 20 15.67 10.58 -7.68
CA MET A 20 14.27 10.36 -8.04
C MET A 20 14.10 9.31 -9.15
N THR A 21 14.96 9.37 -10.17
CA THR A 21 14.93 8.42 -11.29
C THR A 21 15.25 7.01 -10.79
N GLN A 22 16.28 6.86 -9.96
CA GLN A 22 16.64 5.59 -9.35
C GLN A 22 15.49 5.05 -8.47
N LEU A 23 14.90 5.92 -7.63
CA LEU A 23 13.78 5.54 -6.78
C LEU A 23 12.61 5.00 -7.60
N LEU A 24 12.23 5.66 -8.69
CA LEU A 24 11.11 5.23 -9.54
C LEU A 24 11.39 3.89 -10.24
N ILE A 25 12.61 3.69 -10.74
CA ILE A 25 12.99 2.45 -11.42
C ILE A 25 12.97 1.29 -10.43
N VAL A 26 13.66 1.43 -9.30
CA VAL A 26 13.80 0.35 -8.31
C VAL A 26 12.45 0.05 -7.64
N SER A 27 11.73 1.08 -7.20
CA SER A 27 10.44 0.87 -6.52
C SER A 27 9.38 0.29 -7.46
N GLY A 28 9.39 0.66 -8.74
CA GLY A 28 8.44 0.16 -9.73
C GLY A 28 8.77 -1.24 -10.27
N LEU A 29 10.01 -1.70 -10.16
CA LEU A 29 10.42 -3.00 -10.68
C LEU A 29 10.07 -4.14 -9.72
N ASP A 30 10.65 -4.11 -8.52
CA ASP A 30 10.56 -5.24 -7.59
C ASP A 30 9.15 -5.43 -7.04
N THR A 31 8.45 -4.32 -6.75
CA THR A 31 7.11 -4.38 -6.15
C THR A 31 6.07 -4.88 -7.14
N VAL A 32 6.17 -4.49 -8.41
CA VAL A 32 5.26 -4.93 -9.47
C VAL A 32 5.54 -6.39 -9.83
N ALA A 33 6.81 -6.78 -9.93
CA ALA A 33 7.19 -8.18 -10.16
C ALA A 33 6.63 -9.10 -9.07
N ALA A 34 6.73 -8.68 -7.79
CA ALA A 34 6.15 -9.42 -6.67
C ALA A 34 4.62 -9.50 -6.76
N ALA A 35 3.92 -8.39 -7.06
CA ALA A 35 2.46 -8.38 -7.18
C ALA A 35 1.97 -9.30 -8.31
N ILE A 36 2.67 -9.31 -9.46
CA ILE A 36 2.39 -10.25 -10.57
C ILE A 36 2.64 -11.69 -10.10
N GLY A 37 3.74 -11.94 -9.40
CA GLY A 37 4.07 -13.25 -8.85
C GLY A 37 2.97 -13.79 -7.92
N PHE A 38 2.51 -12.97 -6.96
CA PHE A 38 1.43 -13.34 -6.05
C PHE A 38 0.10 -13.56 -6.77
N SER A 39 -0.19 -12.74 -7.78
CA SER A 39 -1.39 -12.89 -8.62
C SER A 39 -1.38 -14.25 -9.34
N LEU A 40 -0.26 -14.58 -10.00
CA LEU A 40 -0.10 -15.85 -10.70
C LEU A 40 -0.13 -17.04 -9.74
N PHE A 41 0.46 -16.90 -8.55
CA PHE A 41 0.45 -17.91 -7.51
C PHE A 41 -0.99 -18.24 -7.05
N GLU A 42 -1.80 -17.22 -6.73
CA GLU A 42 -3.19 -17.46 -6.31
C GLU A 42 -4.07 -18.01 -7.44
N LEU A 43 -3.87 -17.58 -8.69
CA LEU A 43 -4.57 -18.15 -9.85
C LEU A 43 -4.18 -19.60 -10.13
N ALA A 44 -2.92 -19.96 -9.90
CA ALA A 44 -2.46 -21.34 -10.03
C ALA A 44 -3.07 -22.24 -8.94
N ARG A 45 -3.23 -21.71 -7.72
CA ARG A 45 -3.76 -22.44 -6.57
C ARG A 45 -5.29 -22.54 -6.56
N ARG A 46 -6.00 -21.67 -7.31
CA ARG A 46 -7.47 -21.61 -7.38
C ARG A 46 -7.98 -21.66 -8.83
N PRO A 47 -8.08 -22.85 -9.45
CA PRO A 47 -8.53 -22.98 -10.84
C PRO A 47 -9.93 -22.44 -11.12
N GLN A 48 -10.83 -22.45 -10.11
CA GLN A 48 -12.17 -21.89 -10.21
C GLN A 48 -12.14 -20.37 -10.36
N LEU A 49 -11.35 -19.67 -9.53
CA LEU A 49 -11.14 -18.23 -9.61
C LEU A 49 -10.61 -17.82 -10.99
N ARG A 50 -9.69 -18.61 -11.56
CA ARG A 50 -9.19 -18.36 -12.92
C ARG A 50 -10.29 -18.44 -13.98
N ARG A 51 -11.24 -19.38 -13.86
CA ARG A 51 -12.39 -19.47 -14.78
C ARG A 51 -13.34 -18.31 -14.58
N GLU A 52 -13.68 -17.98 -13.33
CA GLU A 52 -14.56 -16.87 -13.00
C GLU A 52 -14.03 -15.54 -13.56
N LEU A 53 -12.74 -15.26 -13.42
CA LEU A 53 -12.12 -14.05 -13.99
C LEU A 53 -12.04 -14.06 -15.51
N ALA A 54 -11.96 -15.25 -16.15
CA ALA A 54 -12.03 -15.36 -17.59
C ALA A 54 -13.45 -15.08 -18.12
N GLU A 55 -14.48 -15.49 -17.38
CA GLU A 55 -15.89 -15.20 -17.69
C GLU A 55 -16.30 -13.77 -17.35
N LYS A 56 -15.65 -13.15 -16.36
CA LYS A 56 -15.94 -11.80 -15.85
C LYS A 56 -14.69 -10.91 -15.79
N PRO A 57 -14.16 -10.46 -16.94
CA PRO A 57 -12.93 -9.67 -16.99
C PRO A 57 -12.97 -8.37 -16.17
N GLU A 58 -14.16 -7.81 -15.91
CA GLU A 58 -14.34 -6.64 -15.06
C GLU A 58 -13.89 -6.86 -13.61
N GLN A 59 -13.89 -8.11 -13.13
CA GLN A 59 -13.45 -8.45 -11.78
C GLN A 59 -11.92 -8.54 -11.63
N ILE A 60 -11.16 -8.51 -12.74
CA ILE A 60 -9.69 -8.56 -12.70
C ILE A 60 -9.12 -7.41 -11.88
N LYS A 61 -9.72 -6.22 -11.96
CA LYS A 61 -9.27 -5.07 -11.17
C LYS A 61 -9.47 -5.31 -9.67
N VAL A 62 -10.60 -5.88 -9.27
CA VAL A 62 -10.90 -6.22 -7.87
C VAL A 62 -9.94 -7.29 -7.36
N PHE A 63 -9.68 -8.31 -8.18
CA PHE A 63 -8.70 -9.34 -7.87
C PHE A 63 -7.31 -8.76 -7.62
N ILE A 64 -6.82 -7.85 -8.47
CA ILE A 64 -5.50 -7.23 -8.30
C ILE A 64 -5.43 -6.46 -6.98
N GLU A 65 -6.42 -5.63 -6.65
CA GLU A 65 -6.43 -4.89 -5.38
C GLU A 65 -6.47 -5.84 -4.17
N GLU A 66 -7.23 -6.93 -4.25
CA GLU A 66 -7.28 -7.95 -3.20
C GLU A 66 -5.95 -8.70 -3.04
N ILE A 67 -5.22 -8.95 -4.12
CA ILE A 67 -3.84 -9.47 -4.05
C ILE A 67 -2.92 -8.46 -3.38
N VAL A 68 -3.01 -7.16 -3.69
CA VAL A 68 -2.18 -6.15 -3.02
C VAL A 68 -2.60 -5.96 -1.54
N ARG A 69 -3.85 -6.24 -1.18
CA ARG A 69 -4.30 -6.28 0.23
C ARG A 69 -3.68 -7.46 0.97
N LEU A 70 -3.79 -8.67 0.43
CA LEU A 70 -3.30 -9.89 1.09
C LEU A 70 -1.77 -9.97 1.01
N GLU A 71 -1.17 -9.78 -0.15
CA GLU A 71 0.26 -9.90 -0.38
C GLU A 71 0.87 -8.56 -0.80
N PRO A 72 0.92 -7.57 0.12
CA PRO A 72 1.53 -6.28 -0.19
C PRO A 72 3.03 -6.44 -0.40
N SER A 73 3.53 -6.03 -1.57
CA SER A 73 4.96 -6.12 -1.91
C SER A 73 5.88 -5.33 -0.96
N ALA A 74 5.33 -4.34 -0.24
CA ALA A 74 6.02 -3.61 0.82
C ALA A 74 5.22 -3.75 2.15
N PRO A 75 5.38 -4.88 2.86
CA PRO A 75 4.54 -5.21 4.03
C PRO A 75 4.90 -4.40 5.29
N LEU A 76 6.04 -3.71 5.29
CA LEU A 76 6.54 -2.94 6.42
C LEU A 76 6.91 -1.51 6.00
N ALA A 77 6.40 -0.53 6.73
CA ALA A 77 6.81 0.87 6.59
C ALA A 77 7.53 1.32 7.86
N ALA A 78 8.81 1.69 7.72
CA ALA A 78 9.60 2.23 8.81
C ALA A 78 9.29 3.72 9.04
N ARG A 79 9.22 4.13 10.31
CA ARG A 79 9.06 5.52 10.76
C ARG A 79 9.97 5.75 11.97
N VAL A 80 10.24 7.02 12.26
CA VAL A 80 10.90 7.46 13.49
C VAL A 80 10.03 8.56 14.08
N THR A 81 9.79 8.50 15.39
CA THR A 81 9.01 9.52 16.08
C THR A 81 9.75 10.86 16.08
N THR A 82 9.04 11.95 15.77
CA THR A 82 9.59 13.31 15.75
C THR A 82 9.27 14.10 17.02
N ASP A 83 8.51 13.50 17.94
CA ASP A 83 8.18 14.01 19.27
C ASP A 83 7.72 12.82 20.14
N PHE A 84 7.40 13.07 21.41
CA PHE A 84 6.63 12.14 22.24
C PHE A 84 5.25 11.91 21.60
N VAL A 85 4.92 10.64 21.36
CA VAL A 85 3.65 10.24 20.72
C VAL A 85 2.98 9.12 21.48
N ASN A 86 1.67 9.25 21.70
CA ASN A 86 0.83 8.20 22.27
C ASN A 86 0.23 7.35 21.14
N VAL A 87 0.55 6.05 21.13
CA VAL A 87 0.09 5.09 20.15
C VAL A 87 -0.40 3.82 20.83
N GLY A 88 -1.68 3.48 20.65
CA GLY A 88 -2.26 2.25 21.22
C GLY A 88 -2.11 2.13 22.74
N GLY A 89 -2.22 3.24 23.47
CA GLY A 89 -2.01 3.29 24.93
C GLY A 89 -0.54 3.29 25.38
N MET A 90 0.43 3.30 24.46
CA MET A 90 1.86 3.41 24.76
C MET A 90 2.40 4.79 24.40
N THR A 91 3.16 5.41 25.31
CA THR A 91 3.91 6.64 25.03
C THR A 91 5.29 6.28 24.47
N LEU A 92 5.57 6.69 23.24
CA LEU A 92 6.87 6.51 22.59
C LEU A 92 7.67 7.82 22.67
N PRO A 93 8.93 7.80 23.12
CA PRO A 93 9.77 9.00 23.17
C PRO A 93 10.20 9.44 21.76
N LEU A 94 10.71 10.66 21.66
CA LEU A 94 11.38 11.19 20.47
C LEU A 94 12.48 10.24 19.97
N GLY A 95 12.59 10.07 18.65
CA GLY A 95 13.65 9.26 18.04
C GLY A 95 13.42 7.74 18.07
N THR A 96 12.22 7.29 18.47
CA THR A 96 11.87 5.86 18.52
C THR A 96 11.63 5.30 17.12
N PRO A 97 12.34 4.24 16.70
CA PRO A 97 12.04 3.54 15.46
C PRO A 97 10.72 2.75 15.59
N VAL A 98 9.83 2.93 14.62
CA VAL A 98 8.52 2.26 14.55
C VAL A 98 8.41 1.56 13.20
N ARG A 99 7.90 0.32 13.21
CA ARG A 99 7.56 -0.41 11.98
C ARG A 99 6.06 -0.65 11.92
N LEU A 100 5.43 -0.11 10.87
CA LEU A 100 4.02 -0.33 10.57
C LEU A 100 3.90 -1.54 9.67
N CYS A 101 3.24 -2.60 10.16
CA CYS A 101 3.02 -3.83 9.39
C CYS A 101 1.68 -3.75 8.64
N THR A 102 1.71 -3.29 7.39
CA THR A 102 0.52 -3.16 6.54
C THR A 102 -0.10 -4.52 6.24
N ALA A 103 0.71 -5.57 6.10
CA ALA A 103 0.25 -6.94 5.90
C ALA A 103 -0.58 -7.46 7.08
N ALA A 104 -0.22 -7.08 8.32
CA ALA A 104 -0.97 -7.46 9.52
C ALA A 104 -2.26 -6.65 9.66
N ILE A 105 -2.22 -5.35 9.37
CA ILE A 105 -3.42 -4.47 9.42
C ILE A 105 -4.52 -4.98 8.46
N ASN A 106 -4.13 -5.55 7.32
CA ASN A 106 -5.08 -6.09 6.34
C ASN A 106 -5.70 -7.46 6.75
N ARG A 107 -5.32 -8.02 7.91
CA ARG A 107 -5.75 -9.33 8.43
C ARG A 107 -6.14 -9.32 9.92
N ASP A 108 -6.12 -8.17 10.57
CA ASP A 108 -6.34 -8.01 12.01
C ASP A 108 -7.81 -8.20 12.47
N GLY A 109 -8.75 -8.46 11.55
CA GLY A 109 -10.16 -8.63 11.87
C GLY A 109 -10.88 -7.34 12.28
N SER A 110 -10.23 -6.18 12.12
CA SER A 110 -10.79 -4.89 12.56
C SER A 110 -11.87 -4.31 11.64
N ASP A 111 -12.12 -4.92 10.48
CA ASP A 111 -13.26 -4.67 9.61
C ASP A 111 -13.54 -5.89 8.70
N VAL A 112 -14.61 -5.80 7.90
CA VAL A 112 -15.13 -6.90 7.06
C VAL A 112 -14.13 -7.40 6.03
N ILE A 113 -13.20 -6.54 5.60
CA ILE A 113 -12.18 -6.86 4.58
C ILE A 113 -10.84 -7.23 5.20
N SER A 114 -10.65 -7.01 6.50
CA SER A 114 -9.46 -7.38 7.24
C SER A 114 -9.46 -8.88 7.59
N THR A 115 -9.32 -9.72 6.57
CA THR A 115 -9.40 -11.18 6.66
C THR A 115 -8.30 -11.84 5.83
N ASP A 116 -7.95 -13.08 6.17
CA ASP A 116 -7.03 -13.93 5.40
C ASP A 116 -7.59 -14.40 4.04
N ASN A 117 -8.88 -14.20 3.80
CA ASN A 117 -9.56 -14.68 2.60
C ASN A 117 -9.61 -13.62 1.49
N LEU A 118 -9.66 -14.07 0.25
CA LEU A 118 -9.96 -13.21 -0.91
C LEU A 118 -11.42 -12.76 -0.86
N VAL A 119 -11.66 -11.46 -1.01
CA VAL A 119 -13.00 -10.85 -1.04
C VAL A 119 -13.36 -10.43 -2.46
N MET A 120 -14.05 -11.31 -3.19
CA MET A 120 -14.45 -11.09 -4.59
C MET A 120 -15.93 -10.65 -4.71
N ASP A 121 -16.31 -9.59 -4.01
CA ASP A 121 -17.70 -9.07 -4.00
C ASP A 121 -18.00 -8.05 -5.12
N GLY A 122 -17.05 -7.87 -6.05
CA GLY A 122 -17.14 -6.93 -7.16
C GLY A 122 -16.92 -5.47 -6.78
N LYS A 123 -16.53 -5.17 -5.53
CA LYS A 123 -16.29 -3.80 -5.05
C LYS A 123 -14.80 -3.58 -4.79
N MET A 124 -14.34 -2.36 -5.05
CA MET A 124 -13.00 -1.94 -4.67
C MET A 124 -12.98 -1.50 -3.21
N HIS A 125 -12.32 -2.28 -2.37
CA HIS A 125 -12.16 -2.01 -0.95
C HIS A 125 -10.92 -1.19 -0.67
N ARG A 126 -10.91 -0.46 0.44
CA ARG A 126 -9.71 0.29 0.86
C ARG A 126 -8.79 -0.63 1.64
N HIS A 127 -7.53 -0.71 1.25
CA HIS A 127 -6.52 -1.48 1.98
C HIS A 127 -5.25 -0.67 2.15
N TRP A 128 -4.34 -1.16 3.00
CA TRP A 128 -3.08 -0.50 3.32
C TRP A 128 -1.89 -0.98 2.50
N GLY A 129 -2.14 -1.76 1.43
CA GLY A 129 -1.07 -2.36 0.63
C GLY A 129 -0.19 -1.34 -0.12
N PHE A 130 -0.74 -0.16 -0.42
CA PHE A 130 0.00 0.98 -0.96
C PHE A 130 0.41 2.03 0.10
N GLY A 131 0.26 1.69 1.38
CA GLY A 131 0.42 2.62 2.49
C GLY A 131 -0.65 3.71 2.53
N GLY A 132 -0.37 4.78 3.28
CA GLY A 132 -1.27 5.93 3.40
C GLY A 132 -0.55 7.19 3.86
N GLY A 133 -1.24 8.32 3.79
CA GLY A 133 -0.68 9.64 4.12
C GLY A 133 0.24 10.19 3.02
N PRO A 134 1.13 11.14 3.35
CA PRO A 134 1.98 11.83 2.36
C PRO A 134 2.93 10.92 1.58
N HIS A 135 3.28 9.76 2.13
CA HIS A 135 4.15 8.77 1.51
C HIS A 135 3.38 7.59 0.89
N ARG A 136 2.09 7.76 0.58
CA ARG A 136 1.34 6.74 -0.17
C ARG A 136 2.00 6.50 -1.53
N CYS A 137 2.00 5.24 -1.99
CA CYS A 137 2.63 4.84 -3.24
C CYS A 137 2.18 5.74 -4.41
N LEU A 138 3.15 6.28 -5.15
CA LEU A 138 2.90 7.12 -6.33
C LEU A 138 2.27 6.34 -7.49
N GLY A 139 2.54 5.03 -7.56
CA GLY A 139 1.98 4.13 -8.58
C GLY A 139 0.48 3.83 -8.38
N PHE A 140 -0.11 4.30 -7.29
CA PHE A 140 -1.54 4.14 -7.04
C PHE A 140 -2.35 5.15 -7.88
N PRO A 141 -3.41 4.73 -8.60
CA PRO A 141 -4.19 5.64 -9.44
C PRO A 141 -4.81 6.81 -8.65
N PRO A 142 -4.72 8.06 -9.14
CA PRO A 142 -5.38 9.19 -8.49
C PRO A 142 -6.91 9.03 -8.60
N GLY A 143 -7.62 8.99 -7.47
CA GLY A 143 -9.10 8.93 -7.46
C GLY A 143 -9.80 8.25 -6.28
N THR A 144 -9.09 7.61 -5.34
CA THR A 144 -9.72 6.98 -4.15
C THR A 144 -9.32 7.67 -2.84
N ASP A 145 -9.31 9.00 -2.84
CA ASP A 145 -8.95 9.77 -1.65
C ASP A 145 -10.10 9.84 -0.63
N ARG A 146 -10.04 8.94 0.37
CA ARG A 146 -10.63 9.12 1.70
C ARG A 146 -9.77 8.43 2.78
N THR A 147 -8.44 8.51 2.68
CA THR A 147 -7.52 7.70 3.53
C THR A 147 -7.16 8.32 4.89
N GLY A 148 -7.79 9.43 5.29
CA GLY A 148 -7.34 10.23 6.45
C GLY A 148 -7.67 9.74 7.87
N HIS A 149 -8.56 8.77 8.08
CA HIS A 149 -9.14 8.58 9.44
C HIS A 149 -8.57 7.43 10.30
N ARG A 150 -7.93 6.39 9.72
CA ARG A 150 -7.47 5.23 10.53
C ARG A 150 -6.08 5.42 11.12
N CYS A 151 -5.16 6.05 10.38
CA CYS A 151 -3.82 6.37 10.90
C CYS A 151 -3.91 7.38 12.07
N ARG A 152 -4.91 8.29 12.03
CA ARG A 152 -5.23 9.17 13.15
C ARG A 152 -5.70 8.41 14.38
N ARG A 153 -6.47 7.32 14.26
CA ARG A 153 -6.90 6.53 15.44
C ARG A 153 -5.76 5.75 16.10
N VAL A 154 -4.71 5.42 15.34
CA VAL A 154 -3.47 4.86 15.92
C VAL A 154 -2.64 5.96 16.60
N ALA A 155 -2.74 7.22 16.16
CA ALA A 155 -1.97 8.35 16.68
C ALA A 155 -2.72 9.32 17.64
N GLN A 156 -4.04 9.17 17.83
CA GLN A 156 -4.90 10.10 18.58
C GLN A 156 -5.86 9.37 19.54
N ALA A 157 -5.48 8.23 20.09
CA ALA A 157 -6.12 7.75 21.30
C ALA A 157 -5.62 8.62 22.48
N ASP A 158 -6.27 9.76 22.66
CA ASP A 158 -6.18 10.63 23.85
C ASP A 158 -7.28 10.21 24.85
N PRO A 159 -7.14 10.55 26.15
CA PRO A 159 -6.98 9.66 27.31
C PRO A 159 -8.18 8.79 27.70
#